data_AF-A0A2W4LIK0-F1
#
_entry.id   AF-A0A2W4LIK0-F1
#
_cell.length_a   1.000
_cell.length_b   1.000
_cell.length_c   1.000
_cell.angle_alpha   90.00
_cell.angle_beta   90.00
_cell.angle_gamma   90.00
#
_symmetry.space_group_name_H-M   'P 1'
#
loop_
_entity.id
_entity.type
_entity.pdbx_description
1 polymer ?
#
loop_
_entity_poly.entity_id
_entity_poly.type
_entity_poly.pdbx_seq_one_letter_code
_entity_poly.pdbx_strand_id
1 'polypeptide(L)'
;MASQLEALKKLTTVVADTGDIAAIARYVPQDATTNPSLLLKAAQLPQYRSLVEEAVRFACAESSDSETRTERFMDKLAVNFGCEILKIIPGRVSTEVDASYSFDVEGTIDKARRLIEL
;
A
#
# COMPACT_ATOMS: atom_id res chain seq x y z
N MET A 1 21.01 -1.14 27.72
CA MET A 1 21.30 0.02 26.83
C MET A 1 20.19 0.09 25.79
N ALA A 2 19.76 1.28 25.40
CA ALA A 2 18.79 1.43 24.31
C ALA A 2 19.43 0.98 22.98
N SER A 3 18.65 0.34 22.10
CA SER A 3 19.12 0.02 20.74
C SER A 3 19.33 1.32 19.95
N GLN A 4 20.06 1.24 18.83
CA GLN A 4 20.23 2.39 17.93
C GLN A 4 18.88 2.92 17.42
N LEU A 5 17.92 2.03 17.18
CA LEU A 5 16.55 2.40 16.77
C LEU A 5 15.82 3.19 17.88
N GLU A 6 15.92 2.74 19.14
CA GLU A 6 15.31 3.43 20.28
C GLU A 6 15.96 4.78 20.57
N ALA A 7 17.26 4.93 20.27
CA ALA A 7 17.92 6.22 20.30
C ALA A 7 17.42 7.15 19.18
N LEU A 8 17.25 6.62 17.96
CA LEU A 8 16.78 7.38 16.80
C LEU A 8 15.34 7.88 16.97
N LYS A 9 14.44 7.07 17.54
CA LYS A 9 13.03 7.45 17.80
C LYS A 9 12.88 8.70 18.67
N LYS A 10 13.91 9.07 19.46
CA LYS A 10 13.93 10.29 20.28
C LYS A 10 14.24 11.56 19.48
N LEU A 11 14.84 11.42 18.30
CA LEU A 11 15.31 12.51 17.45
C LEU A 11 14.51 12.64 16.15
N THR A 12 13.89 11.56 15.70
CA THR A 12 13.23 11.50 14.40
C THR A 12 12.04 10.56 14.44
N THR A 13 10.97 10.96 13.75
CA THR A 13 9.82 10.10 13.48
C THR A 13 10.23 8.97 12.55
N VAL A 14 10.19 7.73 13.04
CA VAL A 14 10.57 6.56 12.25
C VAL A 14 9.38 6.05 11.44
N VAL A 15 9.64 5.79 10.16
CA VAL A 15 8.70 5.25 9.17
C VAL A 15 9.22 3.91 8.67
N ALA A 16 8.35 2.93 8.44
CA ALA A 16 8.74 1.66 7.80
C ALA A 16 8.47 1.69 6.30
N ASP A 17 9.48 1.35 5.50
CA ASP A 17 9.38 1.30 4.04
C ASP A 17 9.24 -0.14 3.54
N THR A 18 8.02 -0.67 3.63
CA THR A 18 7.71 -2.06 3.26
C THR A 18 6.20 -2.28 3.07
N GLY A 19 5.82 -3.23 2.21
CA GLY A 19 4.46 -3.78 2.15
C GLY A 19 4.24 -4.98 3.10
N ASP A 20 5.29 -5.41 3.81
CA ASP A 20 5.21 -6.53 4.74
C ASP A 20 4.63 -6.10 6.10
N ILE A 21 3.33 -6.35 6.26
CA ILE A 21 2.52 -6.04 7.44
C ILE A 21 3.12 -6.65 8.72
N ALA A 22 3.68 -7.86 8.65
CA ALA A 22 4.32 -8.51 9.80
C ALA A 22 5.60 -7.79 10.25
N ALA A 23 6.39 -7.29 9.31
CA ALA A 23 7.57 -6.48 9.62
C ALA A 23 7.16 -5.15 10.26
N ILE A 24 6.10 -4.51 9.77
CA ILE A 24 5.56 -3.26 10.35
C ILE A 24 5.11 -3.49 11.79
N ALA A 25 4.35 -4.57 12.04
CA ALA A 25 3.89 -4.95 13.38
C ALA A 25 5.04 -5.16 14.39
N ARG A 26 6.19 -5.66 13.92
CA ARG A 26 7.35 -5.91 14.78
C ARG A 26 8.01 -4.63 15.28
N TYR A 27 8.08 -3.58 14.47
CA TYR A 27 8.83 -2.36 14.79
C TYR A 27 7.94 -1.19 15.24
N VAL A 28 6.64 -1.29 14.99
CA VAL A 28 5.59 -0.31 15.34
C VAL A 28 6.05 1.11 15.01
N PRO A 29 6.27 1.40 13.72
CA PRO A 29 6.68 2.73 13.28
C PRO A 29 5.53 3.74 13.48
N GLN A 30 5.83 5.03 13.33
CA GLN A 30 4.78 6.06 13.33
C GLN A 30 3.94 5.97 12.06
N ASP A 31 4.61 5.92 10.90
CA ASP A 31 4.01 5.84 9.57
C ASP A 31 4.59 4.63 8.81
N ALA A 32 4.01 4.32 7.66
CA ALA A 32 4.56 3.35 6.71
C ALA A 32 4.50 3.87 5.27
N THR A 33 5.45 3.46 4.44
CA THR A 33 5.48 3.77 3.01
C THR A 33 5.42 2.49 2.20
N THR A 34 4.58 2.51 1.17
CA THR A 34 4.54 1.48 0.13
C THR A 34 4.83 2.13 -1.21
N ASN A 35 5.21 1.30 -2.17
CA ASN A 35 5.36 1.65 -3.59
C ASN A 35 5.03 0.40 -4.41
N PRO A 36 4.90 0.50 -5.74
CA PRO A 36 4.51 -0.64 -6.58
C PRO A 36 5.42 -1.87 -6.42
N SER A 37 6.73 -1.65 -6.24
CA SER A 37 7.70 -2.74 -6.08
C SER A 37 7.54 -3.47 -4.75
N LEU A 38 7.30 -2.72 -3.66
CA LEU A 38 7.07 -3.29 -2.33
C LEU A 38 5.76 -4.08 -2.28
N LEU A 39 4.70 -3.58 -2.90
CA LEU A 39 3.42 -4.29 -2.99
C LEU A 39 3.52 -5.53 -3.87
N LEU A 40 4.23 -5.47 -4.99
CA LEU A 40 4.49 -6.64 -5.84
C LEU A 40 5.18 -7.76 -5.04
N LYS A 41 6.19 -7.41 -4.23
CA LYS A 41 6.88 -8.37 -3.38
C LYS A 41 5.96 -8.92 -2.28
N ALA A 42 5.19 -8.06 -1.63
CA ALA A 42 4.28 -8.45 -0.55
C ALA A 42 3.15 -9.35 -1.06
N ALA A 43 2.52 -9.03 -2.19
CA ALA A 43 1.42 -9.80 -2.78
C ALA A 43 1.78 -11.24 -3.15
N GLN A 44 3.07 -11.56 -3.31
CA GLN A 44 3.56 -12.92 -3.55
C GLN A 44 3.65 -13.77 -2.27
N LEU A 45 3.55 -13.15 -1.09
CA LEU A 45 3.65 -13.85 0.18
C LEU A 45 2.33 -14.58 0.51
N PRO A 46 2.37 -15.89 0.86
CA PRO A 46 1.16 -16.69 1.05
C PRO A 46 0.18 -16.12 2.08
N GLN A 47 0.69 -15.48 3.14
CA GLN A 47 -0.14 -14.90 4.20
C GLN A 47 -0.99 -13.70 3.73
N TYR A 48 -0.67 -13.07 2.60
CA TYR A 48 -1.41 -11.93 2.06
C TYR A 48 -2.32 -12.30 0.89
N ARG A 49 -2.45 -13.61 0.60
CA ARG A 49 -3.28 -14.12 -0.49
C ARG A 49 -4.74 -13.68 -0.42
N SER A 50 -5.31 -13.57 0.78
CA SER A 50 -6.69 -13.11 0.95
C SER A 50 -6.91 -11.69 0.42
N LEU A 51 -5.93 -10.79 0.62
CA LEU A 51 -5.98 -9.41 0.13
C LEU A 51 -5.95 -9.37 -1.41
N VAL A 52 -5.13 -10.24 -2.02
CA VAL A 52 -5.05 -10.40 -3.47
C VAL A 52 -6.36 -10.94 -4.04
N GLU A 53 -6.91 -11.99 -3.45
CA GLU A 53 -8.17 -12.59 -3.92
C GLU A 53 -9.36 -11.64 -3.77
N GLU A 54 -9.37 -10.81 -2.72
CA GLU A 54 -10.35 -9.74 -2.57
C GLU A 54 -10.23 -8.70 -3.68
N ALA A 55 -9.02 -8.23 -3.99
CA ALA A 55 -8.78 -7.30 -5.08
C ALA A 55 -9.20 -7.88 -6.44
N VAL A 56 -8.95 -9.18 -6.68
CA VAL A 56 -9.42 -9.87 -7.90
C VAL A 56 -10.94 -9.87 -7.97
N ARG A 57 -11.63 -10.26 -6.88
CA ARG A 57 -13.10 -10.28 -6.85
C ARG A 57 -13.68 -8.90 -7.11
N PHE A 58 -13.14 -7.86 -6.48
CA PHE A 58 -13.54 -6.48 -6.68
C PHE A 58 -13.39 -6.07 -8.15
N ALA A 59 -12.22 -6.28 -8.74
CA ALA A 59 -11.94 -5.87 -10.11
C ALA A 59 -12.83 -6.60 -11.14
N CYS A 60 -13.08 -7.89 -10.94
CA CYS A 60 -13.98 -8.67 -11.78
C CYS A 60 -15.44 -8.19 -11.72
N ALA A 61 -15.87 -7.61 -10.60
CA ALA A 61 -17.21 -7.05 -10.45
C ALA A 61 -17.35 -5.67 -11.13
N GLU A 62 -16.28 -4.88 -11.16
CA GLU A 62 -16.27 -3.53 -11.73
C GLU A 62 -16.22 -3.51 -13.26
N SER A 63 -15.52 -4.46 -13.90
CA SER A 63 -15.42 -4.49 -15.37
C SER A 63 -15.12 -5.87 -15.93
N SER A 64 -15.71 -6.16 -17.10
CA SER A 64 -15.36 -7.33 -17.91
C SER A 64 -14.17 -7.07 -18.84
N ASP A 65 -13.83 -5.81 -19.11
CA ASP A 65 -12.67 -5.43 -19.91
C ASP A 65 -11.35 -5.74 -19.19
N SER A 66 -10.39 -6.29 -19.91
CA SER A 66 -9.16 -6.84 -19.30
C SER A 66 -8.22 -5.74 -18.80
N GLU A 67 -8.09 -4.64 -19.53
CA GLU A 67 -7.20 -3.53 -19.15
C GLU A 67 -7.77 -2.81 -17.94
N THR A 68 -9.06 -2.43 -18.02
CA THR A 68 -9.79 -1.81 -16.90
C THR A 68 -9.76 -2.70 -15.66
N ARG A 69 -9.97 -4.02 -15.81
CA ARG A 69 -9.91 -4.95 -14.67
C ARG A 69 -8.52 -5.02 -14.04
N THR A 70 -7.46 -4.99 -14.85
CA THR A 70 -6.08 -4.97 -14.33
C THR A 70 -5.82 -3.70 -13.53
N GLU A 71 -6.25 -2.55 -14.05
CA GLU A 71 -6.15 -1.27 -13.36
C GLU A 71 -6.90 -1.29 -12.02
N ARG A 72 -8.17 -1.74 -12.01
CA ARG A 72 -9.00 -1.81 -10.79
C ARG A 72 -8.46 -2.80 -9.77
N PHE A 73 -7.85 -3.89 -10.23
CA PHE A 73 -7.16 -4.84 -9.37
C PHE A 73 -5.98 -4.18 -8.65
N MET A 74 -5.13 -3.45 -9.38
CA MET A 74 -3.96 -2.79 -8.81
C MET A 74 -4.36 -1.74 -7.76
N ASP A 75 -5.38 -0.92 -8.05
CA ASP A 75 -5.90 0.06 -7.10
C ASP A 75 -6.39 -0.59 -5.81
N LYS A 76 -7.26 -1.60 -5.95
CA LYS A 76 -7.85 -2.25 -4.79
C LYS A 76 -6.81 -3.01 -3.98
N LEU A 77 -5.83 -3.63 -4.64
CA LEU A 77 -4.72 -4.29 -3.97
C LEU A 77 -3.93 -3.31 -3.10
N ALA A 78 -3.57 -2.15 -3.66
CA ALA A 78 -2.81 -1.13 -2.94
C ALA A 78 -3.58 -0.60 -1.72
N VAL A 79 -4.87 -0.30 -1.88
CA VAL A 79 -5.73 0.15 -0.79
C VAL A 79 -5.92 -0.95 0.27
N ASN A 80 -6.13 -2.21 -0.12
CA ASN A 80 -6.26 -3.33 0.83
C ASN A 80 -5.03 -3.45 1.75
N PHE A 81 -3.82 -3.40 1.17
CA PHE A 81 -2.59 -3.39 1.97
C PHE A 81 -2.50 -2.15 2.87
N GLY A 82 -2.81 -0.97 2.33
CA GLY A 82 -2.84 0.28 3.10
C GLY A 82 -3.78 0.20 4.32
N CYS A 83 -4.98 -0.34 4.13
CA CYS A 83 -5.96 -0.54 5.20
C CYS A 83 -5.45 -1.49 6.29
N GLU A 84 -4.81 -2.62 5.93
CA GLU A 84 -4.22 -3.52 6.94
C GLU A 84 -3.07 -2.88 7.70
N ILE A 85 -2.23 -2.08 7.03
CA ILE A 85 -1.14 -1.33 7.65
C ILE A 85 -1.71 -0.32 8.66
N LEU A 86 -2.74 0.42 8.29
CA LEU A 86 -3.38 1.43 9.16
C LEU A 86 -4.03 0.85 10.42
N LYS A 87 -4.34 -0.45 10.46
CA LYS A 87 -4.79 -1.12 11.69
C LYS A 87 -3.68 -1.28 12.74
N ILE A 88 -2.41 -1.14 12.32
CA ILE A 88 -1.23 -1.43 13.13
C ILE A 88 -0.50 -0.16 13.55
N ILE A 89 -0.41 0.81 12.64
CA ILE A 89 0.31 2.07 12.88
C ILE A 89 -0.62 3.17 13.39
N PRO A 90 -0.15 4.10 14.23
CA PRO A 90 -0.95 5.23 14.70
C PRO A 90 -1.05 6.38 13.70
N GLY A 91 -0.24 6.36 12.63
CA GLY A 91 -0.09 7.46 11.68
C GLY A 91 -0.66 7.16 10.30
N ARG A 92 0.18 7.35 9.28
CA ARG A 92 -0.21 7.39 7.87
C ARG A 92 0.44 6.27 7.07
N VAL A 93 -0.23 5.87 6.00
CA VAL A 93 0.35 5.02 4.97
C VAL A 93 0.46 5.81 3.66
N SER A 94 1.62 5.76 3.01
CA SER A 94 1.78 6.24 1.64
C SER A 94 1.44 5.15 0.65
N THR A 95 0.55 5.47 -0.29
CA THR A 95 0.17 4.63 -1.43
C THR A 95 0.49 5.41 -2.70
N GLU A 96 1.29 4.83 -3.58
CA GLU A 96 1.74 5.49 -4.82
C GLU A 96 0.69 5.31 -5.93
N VAL A 97 0.51 6.35 -6.76
CA VAL A 97 -0.28 6.26 -7.99
C VAL A 97 0.46 5.42 -9.05
N ASP A 98 -0.25 4.99 -10.09
CA ASP A 98 0.40 4.30 -11.21
C ASP A 98 1.43 5.23 -11.89
N ALA A 99 2.68 4.78 -11.93
CA ALA A 99 3.81 5.55 -12.46
C ALA A 99 3.67 5.86 -13.95
N SER A 100 2.82 5.15 -14.70
CA SER A 100 2.53 5.48 -16.11
C SER A 100 1.88 6.86 -16.27
N TYR A 101 1.22 7.39 -15.23
CA TYR A 101 0.67 8.75 -15.21
C TYR A 101 1.67 9.82 -14.77
N SER A 102 2.95 9.51 -14.52
CA SER A 102 3.93 10.49 -13.99
C SER A 102 4.10 11.77 -14.82
N PHE A 103 3.76 11.72 -16.11
CA PHE A 103 3.81 12.86 -17.03
C PHE A 103 2.42 13.31 -17.50
N ASP A 104 1.36 12.81 -16.88
CA ASP A 104 -0.04 13.16 -17.10
C ASP A 104 -0.63 13.73 -15.81
N VAL A 105 -0.78 15.06 -15.76
CA VAL A 105 -1.27 15.75 -14.58
C VAL A 105 -2.71 15.35 -14.24
N GLU A 106 -3.60 15.35 -15.24
CA GLU A 106 -5.01 15.02 -15.01
C GLU A 106 -5.16 13.54 -14.66
N GLY A 107 -4.45 12.65 -15.37
CA GLY A 107 -4.40 11.23 -15.06
C GLY A 107 -3.90 10.95 -13.64
N THR A 108 -2.87 11.66 -13.18
CA THR A 108 -2.36 11.56 -11.80
C THR A 108 -3.41 12.02 -10.77
N ILE A 109 -4.09 13.14 -11.02
CA ILE A 109 -5.10 13.70 -10.12
C ILE A 109 -6.29 12.74 -10.00
N ASP A 110 -6.79 12.24 -11.13
CA ASP A 110 -7.92 11.31 -11.17
C ASP A 110 -7.58 9.99 -10.47
N LYS A 111 -6.37 9.46 -10.70
CA LYS A 111 -5.89 8.26 -10.03
C LYS A 111 -5.78 8.45 -8.52
N ALA A 112 -5.20 9.57 -8.08
CA ALA A 112 -5.09 9.87 -6.65
C ALA A 112 -6.46 9.99 -5.98
N ARG A 113 -7.43 10.66 -6.63
CA ARG A 113 -8.81 10.77 -6.10
C ARG A 113 -9.49 9.41 -6.03
N ARG A 114 -9.31 8.56 -7.05
CA ARG A 114 -9.86 7.20 -7.05
C ARG A 114 -9.32 6.37 -5.89
N LEU A 115 -8.03 6.43 -5.61
CA LEU A 115 -7.45 5.72 -4.46
C LEU A 115 -8.02 6.19 -3.11
N ILE A 116 -8.40 7.47 -2.99
CA ILE A 116 -9.04 8.01 -1.77
C ILE A 116 -10.51 7.60 -1.64
N GLU A 117 -11.20 7.31 -2.75
CA GLU A 117 -12.60 6.87 -2.76
C GLU A 117 -12.78 5.42 -2.28
N LEU A 118 -11.76 4.58 -2.49
CA LEU A 118 -11.77 3.13 -2.23
C LEU A 118 -11.55 2.73 -0.77
#